data_AF-Q2U240-F1
#
_entry.id   AF-Q2U240-F1
#
_cell.length_a   1.000
_cell.length_b   1.000
_cell.length_c   1.000
_cell.angle_alpha   90.00
_cell.angle_beta   90.00
_cell.angle_gamma   90.00
#
_symmetry.space_group_name_H-M   'P 1'
#
loop_
_entity.id
_entity.type
_entity.pdbx_description
1 polymer ?
#
loop_
_entity_poly.entity_id
_entity_poly.type
_entity_poly.pdbx_seq_one_letter_code
_entity_poly.pdbx_strand_id
1 'polypeptide(L)'
;MPWISLVHTFTKTIFVTSSISLLALILYQTLYGHHIYPTKHPPSFNEVTSIGIADHNCSLPTARYDISTGRAACYPSSGGIWMAELSALELQYLNIDRFNSSERSWDRDEENLFCEQLRPFGGSWYPSHLSDGLWIDGRCSELHKLEPAFSVFRRIGYPEGGGVWVLDRELPTSDTAVRNALSMEERCIVLERLGAIFCRDIKCCSALTDLSREPPELVEEGMRSRNYQTAKHVS
;
A
#
# COMPACT_ATOMS: atom_id res chain seq x y z
N MET A 1 63.64 0.80 23.48
CA MET A 1 62.26 1.15 23.04
C MET A 1 62.08 0.71 21.58
N PRO A 2 61.56 -0.50 21.29
CA PRO A 2 61.37 -1.01 19.92
C PRO A 2 59.90 -1.10 19.47
N TRP A 3 58.94 -0.64 20.27
CA TRP A 3 57.53 -1.00 20.06
C TRP A 3 56.82 -0.26 18.90
N ILE A 4 57.31 0.91 18.51
CA ILE A 4 56.61 1.80 17.54
C ILE A 4 56.80 1.33 16.08
N SER A 5 57.91 0.67 15.75
CA SER A 5 58.19 0.16 14.39
C SER A 5 57.28 -1.01 13.99
N LEU A 6 56.90 -1.85 14.97
CA LEU A 6 56.05 -3.02 14.74
C LEU A 6 54.61 -2.62 14.38
N VAL A 7 54.05 -1.63 15.07
CA VAL A 7 52.64 -1.23 14.90
C VAL A 7 52.36 -0.67 13.50
N HIS A 8 53.35 0.01 12.89
CA HIS A 8 53.21 0.64 11.58
C HIS A 8 53.34 -0.33 10.40
N THR A 9 54.08 -1.44 10.57
CA THR A 9 54.15 -2.52 9.59
C THR A 9 52.89 -3.39 9.64
N PHE A 10 52.38 -3.70 10.84
CA PHE A 10 51.14 -4.46 11.02
C PHE A 10 49.91 -3.73 10.46
N THR A 11 49.79 -2.41 10.65
CA THR A 11 48.66 -1.64 10.10
C THR A 11 48.67 -1.57 8.56
N LYS A 12 49.85 -1.47 7.94
CA LYS A 12 49.97 -1.48 6.48
C LYS A 12 49.64 -2.85 5.87
N THR A 13 50.06 -3.95 6.48
CA THR A 13 49.73 -5.29 5.99
C THR A 13 48.24 -5.60 6.14
N ILE A 14 47.60 -5.21 7.25
CA ILE A 14 46.15 -5.40 7.46
C ILE A 14 45.32 -4.62 6.43
N PHE A 15 45.71 -3.39 6.10
CA PHE A 15 44.97 -2.58 5.11
C PHE A 15 45.06 -3.18 3.70
N VAL A 16 46.23 -3.69 3.33
CA VAL A 16 46.46 -4.30 2.00
C VAL A 16 45.72 -5.63 1.87
N THR A 17 45.75 -6.50 2.89
CA THR A 17 45.05 -7.79 2.83
C THR A 17 43.54 -7.65 2.85
N SER A 18 43.02 -6.68 3.61
CA SER A 18 41.58 -6.36 3.64
C SER A 18 41.10 -5.85 2.29
N SER A 19 41.86 -4.95 1.65
CA SER A 19 41.51 -4.38 0.35
C SER A 19 41.51 -5.43 -0.77
N ILE A 20 42.49 -6.36 -0.75
CA ILE A 20 42.56 -7.46 -1.72
C ILE A 20 41.40 -8.46 -1.51
N SER A 21 41.05 -8.76 -0.25
CA SER A 21 39.94 -9.65 0.09
C SER A 21 38.59 -9.07 -0.34
N LEU A 22 38.39 -7.76 -0.15
CA LEU A 22 37.18 -7.05 -0.56
C LEU A 22 37.03 -7.03 -2.08
N LEU A 23 38.13 -6.76 -2.81
CA LEU A 23 38.13 -6.79 -4.27
C LEU A 23 37.87 -8.19 -4.82
N ALA A 24 38.42 -9.24 -4.19
CA ALA A 24 38.15 -10.62 -4.57
C ALA A 24 36.69 -11.01 -4.33
N LEU A 25 36.07 -10.55 -3.23
CA LEU A 25 34.65 -10.77 -2.93
C LEU A 25 33.73 -10.06 -3.92
N ILE A 26 34.03 -8.81 -4.28
CA ILE A 26 33.27 -8.06 -5.29
C ILE A 26 33.42 -8.74 -6.66
N LEU A 27 34.64 -9.15 -7.04
CA LEU A 27 34.87 -9.85 -8.30
C LEU A 27 34.13 -11.19 -8.34
N TYR A 28 34.16 -11.95 -7.24
CA TYR A 28 33.43 -13.21 -7.11
C TYR A 28 31.91 -13.01 -7.21
N GLN A 29 31.35 -11.99 -6.57
CA GLN A 29 29.93 -11.65 -6.71
C GLN A 29 29.56 -11.20 -8.13
N THR A 30 30.44 -10.46 -8.82
CA THR A 30 30.18 -10.05 -10.21
C THR A 30 30.32 -11.19 -11.23
N LEU A 31 31.22 -12.15 -10.97
CA LEU A 31 31.48 -13.28 -11.88
C LEU A 31 30.57 -14.48 -11.61
N TYR A 32 30.16 -14.70 -10.36
CA TYR A 32 29.41 -15.89 -9.93
C TYR A 32 28.07 -15.59 -9.24
N GLY A 33 27.74 -14.32 -8.99
CA GLY A 33 26.51 -13.92 -8.30
C GLY A 33 25.22 -14.01 -9.13
N HIS A 34 25.29 -14.42 -10.40
CA HIS A 34 24.11 -14.67 -11.23
C HIS A 34 23.82 -16.16 -11.40
N HIS A 35 23.75 -16.90 -10.30
CA HIS A 35 23.12 -18.23 -10.28
C HIS A 35 22.27 -18.41 -9.02
N ILE A 36 21.06 -17.86 -9.06
CA ILE A 36 19.92 -18.46 -8.37
C ILE A 36 19.47 -19.63 -9.24
N TYR A 37 19.58 -20.85 -8.73
CA TYR A 37 18.75 -21.97 -9.19
C TYR A 37 17.78 -22.33 -8.07
N PRO A 38 16.56 -22.73 -8.42
CA PRO A 38 16.40 -24.16 -8.58
C PRO A 38 16.00 -24.57 -10.01
N THR A 39 16.55 -25.73 -10.33
CA THR A 39 16.39 -26.56 -11.51
C THR A 39 14.95 -26.67 -12.03
N LYS A 40 14.76 -26.46 -13.34
CA LYS A 40 13.68 -27.11 -14.11
C LYS A 40 14.31 -27.91 -15.24
N HIS A 41 13.93 -29.18 -15.31
CA HIS A 41 14.20 -30.06 -16.44
C HIS A 41 13.73 -29.41 -17.75
N PRO A 42 14.43 -29.60 -18.88
CA PRO A 42 13.93 -29.15 -20.17
C PRO A 42 12.70 -29.98 -20.55
N PRO A 43 11.57 -29.37 -20.98
CA PRO A 43 10.52 -30.14 -21.61
C PRO A 43 11.02 -30.61 -22.98
N SER A 44 10.74 -31.87 -23.29
CA SER A 44 10.98 -32.46 -24.59
C SER A 44 10.33 -31.63 -25.69
N PHE A 45 11.11 -31.32 -26.73
CA PHE A 45 10.60 -30.98 -28.05
C PHE A 45 9.67 -32.12 -28.49
N ASN A 46 8.36 -31.86 -28.49
CA ASN A 46 7.29 -32.47 -29.30
C ASN A 46 5.97 -32.48 -28.52
N GLU A 47 5.23 -31.37 -28.52
CA GLU A 47 3.76 -31.47 -28.60
C GLU A 47 3.11 -30.17 -29.07
N VAL A 48 2.80 -30.17 -30.36
CA VAL A 48 1.53 -29.75 -30.97
C VAL A 48 1.07 -28.29 -30.75
N THR A 49 1.20 -27.54 -31.84
CA THR A 49 0.25 -26.55 -32.35
C THR A 49 -1.13 -26.53 -31.69
N SER A 50 -1.39 -25.50 -30.89
CA SER A 50 -2.63 -24.75 -31.01
C SER A 50 -2.33 -23.27 -30.74
N ILE A 51 -2.35 -22.45 -31.79
CA ILE A 51 -2.49 -21.00 -31.61
C ILE A 51 -3.98 -20.79 -31.30
N GLY A 52 -4.36 -21.11 -30.07
CA GLY A 52 -5.51 -20.48 -29.45
C GLY A 52 -5.02 -19.13 -28.95
N ILE A 53 -5.72 -18.05 -29.30
CA ILE A 53 -5.57 -16.78 -28.59
C ILE A 53 -5.96 -17.10 -27.15
N ALA A 54 -4.97 -17.23 -26.25
CA ALA A 54 -5.25 -17.40 -24.84
C ALA A 54 -5.95 -16.13 -24.39
N ASP A 55 -7.22 -16.26 -24.02
CA ASP A 55 -7.99 -15.19 -23.41
C ASP A 55 -7.30 -14.86 -22.08
N HIS A 56 -6.53 -13.76 -22.06
CA HIS A 56 -5.70 -13.38 -20.93
C HIS A 56 -6.57 -12.73 -19.85
N ASN A 57 -7.37 -13.53 -19.16
CA ASN A 57 -8.31 -13.02 -18.16
C ASN A 57 -7.62 -12.84 -16.81
N CYS A 58 -7.28 -11.60 -16.46
CA CYS A 58 -6.83 -11.25 -15.11
C CYS A 58 -8.04 -10.98 -14.22
N SER A 59 -8.13 -11.70 -13.10
CA SER A 59 -9.16 -11.47 -12.10
C SER A 59 -8.78 -10.32 -11.18
N LEU A 60 -9.77 -9.51 -10.81
CA LEU A 60 -9.64 -8.56 -9.71
C LEU A 60 -9.39 -9.31 -8.38
N PRO A 61 -8.63 -8.73 -7.44
CA PRO A 61 -8.39 -9.36 -6.15
C PRO A 61 -9.70 -9.47 -5.35
N THR A 62 -9.76 -10.48 -4.48
CA THR A 62 -10.86 -10.69 -3.50
C THR A 62 -10.40 -10.62 -2.05
N ALA A 63 -9.09 -10.52 -1.80
CA ALA A 63 -8.54 -10.50 -0.46
C ALA A 63 -9.03 -9.26 0.33
N ARG A 64 -9.42 -9.45 1.59
CA ARG A 64 -9.65 -8.38 2.56
C ARG A 64 -8.34 -7.78 3.05
N TYR A 65 -7.33 -8.63 3.25
CA TYR A 65 -5.97 -8.21 3.55
C TYR A 65 -5.01 -9.15 2.86
N ASP A 66 -4.01 -8.59 2.19
CA ASP A 66 -2.96 -9.34 1.53
C ASP A 66 -1.61 -8.99 2.16
N ILE A 67 -1.04 -9.94 2.90
CA ILE A 67 0.24 -9.76 3.59
C ILE A 67 1.41 -9.53 2.63
N SER A 68 1.32 -9.99 1.39
CA SER A 68 2.37 -9.80 0.39
C SER A 68 2.46 -8.34 -0.09
N THR A 69 1.34 -7.61 -0.02
CA THR A 69 1.26 -6.20 -0.43
C THR A 69 1.08 -5.24 0.73
N GLY A 70 0.75 -5.75 1.93
CA GLY A 70 0.47 -4.96 3.13
C GLY A 70 -0.82 -4.12 3.04
N ARG A 71 -1.71 -4.43 2.09
CA ARG A 71 -2.92 -3.64 1.82
C ARG A 71 -4.17 -4.36 2.28
N ALA A 72 -5.06 -3.59 2.89
CA ALA A 72 -6.42 -4.00 3.17
C ALA A 72 -7.36 -3.47 2.08
N ALA A 73 -8.38 -4.24 1.74
CA ALA A 73 -9.39 -3.86 0.78
C ALA A 73 -10.80 -4.22 1.25
N CYS A 74 -11.76 -3.42 0.84
CA CYS A 74 -13.17 -3.71 1.00
C CYS A 74 -13.88 -3.59 -0.36
N TYR A 75 -15.04 -4.25 -0.48
CA TYR A 75 -15.73 -4.43 -1.74
C TYR A 75 -17.19 -3.98 -1.64
N PRO A 76 -17.47 -2.67 -1.82
CA PRO A 76 -18.81 -2.14 -1.62
C PRO A 76 -19.77 -2.68 -2.68
N SER A 77 -21.04 -2.83 -2.31
CA SER A 77 -22.08 -3.31 -3.22
C SER A 77 -22.39 -2.35 -4.38
N SER A 78 -21.97 -1.09 -4.27
CA SER A 78 -21.96 -0.11 -5.36
C SER A 78 -20.92 -0.42 -6.45
N GLY A 79 -20.00 -1.34 -6.18
CA GLY A 79 -18.96 -1.79 -7.11
C GLY A 79 -17.59 -1.15 -6.89
N GLY A 80 -16.59 -1.72 -7.56
CA GLY A 80 -15.19 -1.36 -7.40
C GLY A 80 -14.55 -1.95 -6.14
N ILE A 81 -13.36 -1.46 -5.83
CA ILE A 81 -12.52 -1.92 -4.74
C ILE A 81 -11.94 -0.69 -4.04
N TRP A 82 -12.19 -0.56 -2.74
CA TRP A 82 -11.52 0.43 -1.90
C TRP A 82 -10.31 -0.22 -1.24
N MET A 83 -9.13 0.38 -1.37
CA MET A 83 -7.90 -0.20 -0.86
C MET A 83 -7.11 0.81 -0.04
N ALA A 84 -6.68 0.39 1.16
CA ALA A 84 -5.94 1.23 2.10
C ALA A 84 -4.65 0.53 2.56
N GLU A 85 -3.62 1.34 2.80
CA GLU A 85 -2.44 0.91 3.55
C GLU A 85 -2.67 1.21 5.03
N LEU A 86 -2.52 0.18 5.87
CA LEU A 86 -2.81 0.27 7.30
C LEU A 86 -1.56 -0.08 8.10
N SER A 87 -1.33 0.65 9.19
CA SER A 87 -0.37 0.31 10.23
C SER A 87 -0.85 -0.89 11.06
N ALA A 88 0.07 -1.51 11.80
CA ALA A 88 -0.25 -2.63 12.68
C ALA A 88 -1.31 -2.29 13.74
N LEU A 89 -1.40 -1.02 14.16
CA LEU A 89 -2.43 -0.55 15.08
C LEU A 89 -3.81 -0.46 14.39
N GLU A 90 -3.86 0.03 13.16
CA GLU A 90 -5.12 0.17 12.40
C GLU A 90 -5.69 -1.20 12.00
N LEU A 91 -4.83 -2.13 11.57
CA LEU A 91 -5.23 -3.52 11.33
C LEU A 91 -5.83 -4.16 12.59
N GLN A 92 -5.20 -3.96 13.74
CA GLN A 92 -5.70 -4.45 15.02
C GLN A 92 -7.06 -3.83 15.39
N TYR A 93 -7.22 -2.51 15.18
CA TYR A 93 -8.46 -1.81 15.46
C TYR A 93 -9.63 -2.31 14.57
N LEU A 94 -9.34 -2.61 13.31
CA LEU A 94 -10.30 -3.16 12.36
C LEU A 94 -10.49 -4.69 12.49
N ASN A 95 -9.87 -5.31 13.50
CA ASN A 95 -9.90 -6.75 13.73
C ASN A 95 -9.46 -7.58 12.50
N ILE A 96 -8.45 -7.08 11.77
CA ILE A 96 -7.81 -7.78 10.66
C ILE A 96 -6.59 -8.54 11.18
N ASP A 97 -6.43 -9.81 10.79
CA ASP A 97 -5.22 -10.57 11.12
C ASP A 97 -4.00 -9.91 10.47
N ARG A 98 -3.02 -9.54 11.30
CA ARG A 98 -1.81 -8.82 10.89
C ARG A 98 -0.76 -9.76 10.29
N PHE A 99 -0.89 -11.06 10.53
CA PHE A 99 0.14 -12.06 10.25
C PHE A 99 -0.25 -13.02 9.13
N ASN A 100 -1.50 -12.99 8.65
CA ASN A 100 -1.96 -13.80 7.54
C ASN A 100 -2.86 -13.00 6.61
N SER A 101 -2.85 -13.33 5.32
CA SER A 101 -3.86 -12.84 4.39
C SER A 101 -5.25 -13.35 4.78
N SER A 102 -6.28 -12.58 4.46
CA SER A 102 -7.68 -12.93 4.69
C SER A 102 -8.52 -12.58 3.47
N GLU A 103 -9.60 -13.35 3.25
CA GLU A 103 -10.58 -13.08 2.19
C GLU A 103 -11.67 -12.13 2.66
N ARG A 104 -12.31 -11.46 1.69
CA ARG A 104 -13.54 -10.68 1.91
C ARG A 104 -14.69 -11.54 2.46
N SER A 105 -15.72 -10.88 3.01
CA SER A 105 -16.99 -11.54 3.21
C SER A 105 -17.77 -11.64 1.88
N TRP A 106 -18.48 -12.74 1.71
CA TRP A 106 -19.44 -12.91 0.62
C TRP A 106 -20.85 -12.45 1.03
N ASP A 107 -21.08 -12.23 2.32
CA ASP A 107 -22.26 -11.53 2.78
C ASP A 107 -22.14 -10.04 2.43
N ARG A 108 -23.14 -9.53 1.71
CA ARG A 108 -23.11 -8.17 1.18
C ARG A 108 -23.21 -7.12 2.28
N ASP A 109 -23.99 -7.38 3.32
CA ASP A 109 -24.23 -6.40 4.38
C ASP A 109 -23.03 -6.35 5.33
N GLU A 110 -22.43 -7.50 5.63
CA GLU A 110 -21.18 -7.58 6.37
C GLU A 110 -20.02 -6.88 5.64
N GLU A 111 -19.90 -7.07 4.33
CA GLU A 111 -18.84 -6.45 3.52
C GLU A 111 -19.05 -4.93 3.37
N ASN A 112 -20.29 -4.48 3.18
CA ASN A 112 -20.61 -3.05 3.18
C ASN A 112 -20.29 -2.40 4.54
N LEU A 113 -20.65 -3.06 5.64
CA LEU A 113 -20.32 -2.57 6.99
C LEU A 113 -18.80 -2.47 7.19
N PHE A 114 -18.04 -3.45 6.71
CA PHE A 114 -16.58 -3.37 6.74
C PHE A 114 -16.04 -2.21 5.90
N CYS A 115 -16.64 -1.91 4.75
CA CYS A 115 -16.30 -0.71 3.98
C CYS A 115 -16.54 0.59 4.75
N GLU A 116 -17.64 0.71 5.50
CA GLU A 116 -17.90 1.87 6.36
C GLU A 116 -16.83 2.04 7.45
N GLN A 117 -16.24 0.94 7.94
CA GLN A 117 -15.17 0.95 8.92
C GLN A 117 -13.80 1.26 8.32
N LEU A 118 -13.51 0.77 7.10
CA LEU A 118 -12.21 0.93 6.45
C LEU A 118 -12.03 2.34 5.85
N ARG A 119 -13.05 2.86 5.15
CA ARG A 119 -12.98 4.15 4.43
C ARG A 119 -12.54 5.35 5.28
N PRO A 120 -12.90 5.48 6.56
CA PRO A 120 -12.39 6.54 7.43
C PRO A 120 -10.85 6.63 7.51
N PHE A 121 -10.12 5.53 7.28
CA PHE A 121 -8.66 5.51 7.27
C PHE A 121 -8.05 6.05 5.97
N GLY A 122 -8.88 6.50 5.02
CA GLY A 122 -8.46 6.91 3.69
C GLY A 122 -8.24 5.70 2.79
N GLY A 123 -7.50 5.91 1.70
CA GLY A 123 -7.22 4.87 0.72
C GLY A 123 -7.48 5.34 -0.70
N SER A 124 -7.46 4.39 -1.63
CA SER A 124 -7.65 4.62 -3.06
C SER A 124 -8.79 3.77 -3.58
N TRP A 125 -9.56 4.31 -4.51
CA TRP A 125 -10.67 3.60 -5.13
C TRP A 125 -10.38 3.19 -6.57
N TYR A 126 -10.70 1.92 -6.87
CA TYR A 126 -10.47 1.27 -8.15
C TYR A 126 -11.81 0.79 -8.75
N PRO A 127 -12.21 1.29 -9.93
CA PRO A 127 -13.42 0.81 -10.61
C PRO A 127 -13.37 -0.68 -10.99
N SER A 128 -14.53 -1.34 -11.04
CA SER A 128 -14.63 -2.76 -11.42
C SER A 128 -14.16 -3.08 -12.85
N HIS A 129 -14.11 -2.10 -13.76
CA HIS A 129 -13.72 -2.32 -15.15
C HIS A 129 -12.19 -2.34 -15.36
N LEU A 130 -11.39 -2.25 -14.29
CA LEU A 130 -9.93 -2.25 -14.39
C LEU A 130 -9.32 -3.64 -14.61
N SER A 131 -10.11 -4.72 -14.68
CA SER A 131 -9.61 -6.08 -14.96
C SER A 131 -8.75 -6.14 -16.22
N ASP A 132 -9.17 -5.44 -17.27
CA ASP A 132 -8.49 -5.44 -18.57
C ASP A 132 -7.12 -4.74 -18.49
N GLY A 133 -6.99 -3.77 -17.58
CA GLY A 133 -5.75 -3.04 -17.32
C GLY A 133 -4.74 -3.81 -16.48
N LEU A 134 -5.10 -4.96 -15.91
CA LEU A 134 -4.19 -5.77 -15.10
C LEU A 134 -3.16 -6.52 -15.96
N TRP A 135 -3.44 -6.79 -17.23
CA TRP A 135 -2.48 -7.50 -18.09
C TRP A 135 -1.39 -6.56 -18.60
N ILE A 136 -0.21 -6.62 -18.00
CA ILE A 136 0.95 -5.76 -18.31
C ILE A 136 2.18 -6.65 -18.49
N ASP A 137 2.92 -6.47 -19.59
CA ASP A 137 4.17 -7.18 -19.89
C ASP A 137 4.07 -8.72 -19.81
N GLY A 138 2.95 -9.29 -20.27
CA GLY A 138 2.74 -10.73 -20.33
C GLY A 138 2.39 -11.41 -18.99
N ARG A 139 1.99 -10.63 -17.98
CA ARG A 139 1.57 -11.10 -16.65
C ARG A 139 0.42 -10.26 -16.09
N CYS A 140 -0.34 -10.83 -15.17
CA CYS A 140 -1.26 -10.05 -14.34
C CYS A 140 -0.47 -9.21 -13.33
N SER A 141 -0.72 -7.91 -13.34
CA SER A 141 -0.22 -6.94 -12.38
C SER A 141 -1.07 -6.95 -11.11
N GLU A 142 -0.53 -6.41 -10.03
CA GLU A 142 -1.30 -6.17 -8.81
C GLU A 142 -2.14 -4.89 -9.00
N LEU A 143 -3.40 -4.93 -8.56
CA LEU A 143 -4.34 -3.80 -8.75
C LEU A 143 -3.78 -2.47 -8.23
N HIS A 144 -3.09 -2.48 -7.09
CA HIS A 144 -2.53 -1.28 -6.49
C HIS A 144 -1.37 -0.63 -7.27
N LYS A 145 -0.88 -1.28 -8.33
CA LYS A 145 0.12 -0.74 -9.25
C LYS A 145 -0.52 0.05 -10.39
N LEU A 146 -1.83 -0.06 -10.57
CA LEU A 146 -2.59 0.77 -11.50
C LEU A 146 -2.90 2.12 -10.86
N GLU A 147 -3.15 3.13 -11.68
CA GLU A 147 -3.61 4.43 -11.20
C GLU A 147 -5.05 4.31 -10.67
N PRO A 148 -5.34 4.71 -9.43
CA PRO A 148 -6.70 4.72 -8.91
C PRO A 148 -7.52 5.83 -9.57
N ALA A 149 -8.85 5.71 -9.53
CA ALA A 149 -9.71 6.80 -10.03
C ALA A 149 -9.64 8.04 -9.12
N PHE A 150 -9.42 7.84 -7.82
CA PHE A 150 -9.05 8.88 -6.85
C PHE A 150 -8.45 8.26 -5.58
N SER A 151 -7.75 9.09 -4.81
CA SER A 151 -7.20 8.75 -3.50
C SER A 151 -7.62 9.77 -2.46
N VAL A 152 -7.84 9.29 -1.24
CA VAL A 152 -8.17 10.07 -0.05
C VAL A 152 -7.04 9.90 0.95
N PHE A 153 -6.32 10.99 1.22
CA PHE A 153 -5.26 11.03 2.20
C PHE A 153 -5.79 11.59 3.51
N ARG A 154 -5.78 10.76 4.56
CA ARG A 154 -6.02 11.21 5.93
C ARG A 154 -5.35 10.28 6.93
N ARG A 155 -5.22 10.75 8.16
CA ARG A 155 -4.91 9.93 9.33
C ARG A 155 -5.98 10.19 10.37
N ILE A 156 -6.54 9.13 10.92
CA ILE A 156 -7.58 9.23 11.95
C ILE A 156 -7.21 8.50 13.23
N GLY A 157 -7.80 8.90 14.35
CA GLY A 157 -7.70 8.22 15.63
C GLY A 157 -9.02 8.31 16.39
N TYR A 158 -9.40 7.22 17.06
CA TYR A 158 -10.64 7.11 17.82
C TYR A 158 -10.31 7.10 19.32
N PRO A 159 -10.56 8.19 20.06
CA PRO A 159 -10.34 8.22 21.51
C PRO A 159 -11.43 7.43 22.23
N GLU A 160 -11.14 6.94 23.43
CA GLU A 160 -12.09 6.14 24.23
C GLU A 160 -13.38 6.93 24.58
N GLY A 161 -13.26 8.26 24.71
CA GLY A 161 -14.39 9.16 24.99
C GLY A 161 -15.34 9.41 23.81
N GLY A 162 -15.09 8.77 22.65
CA GLY A 162 -15.87 8.94 21.44
C GLY A 162 -15.46 10.16 20.60
N GLY A 163 -16.02 10.25 19.39
CA GLY A 163 -15.57 11.18 18.36
C GLY A 163 -14.38 10.65 17.57
N VAL A 164 -13.74 11.51 16.79
CA VAL A 164 -12.60 11.16 15.93
C VAL A 164 -11.66 12.35 15.75
N TRP A 165 -10.36 12.09 15.87
CA TRP A 165 -9.33 13.03 15.44
C TRP A 165 -9.00 12.79 13.97
N VAL A 166 -8.96 13.85 13.17
CA VAL A 166 -8.74 13.78 11.72
C VAL A 166 -7.63 14.74 11.31
N LEU A 167 -6.61 14.19 10.66
CA LEU A 167 -5.60 14.94 9.95
C LEU A 167 -5.78 14.66 8.45
N ASP A 168 -6.32 15.63 7.72
CA ASP A 168 -6.77 15.55 6.32
C ASP A 168 -5.80 16.17 5.31
N ARG A 169 -4.55 16.35 5.74
CA ARG A 169 -3.47 16.90 4.93
C ARG A 169 -2.24 16.04 5.05
N GLU A 170 -1.44 16.01 3.99
CA GLU A 170 -0.08 15.49 4.08
C GLU A 170 0.76 16.42 4.97
N LEU A 171 1.59 15.82 5.81
CA LEU A 171 2.55 16.56 6.60
C LEU A 171 3.87 16.67 5.83
N PRO A 172 4.55 17.83 5.92
CA PRO A 172 5.89 17.98 5.35
C PRO A 172 6.93 17.10 6.08
N THR A 173 6.63 16.69 7.31
CA THR A 173 7.40 15.70 8.08
C THR A 173 6.78 14.31 7.92
N SER A 174 7.60 13.26 7.97
CA SER A 174 7.14 11.87 7.93
C SER A 174 6.04 11.61 8.97
N ASP A 175 4.99 10.89 8.55
CA ASP A 175 3.91 10.39 9.41
C ASP A 175 4.34 9.28 10.38
N THR A 176 5.65 9.01 10.47
CA THR A 176 6.26 8.00 11.34
C THR A 176 5.75 8.08 12.78
N ALA A 177 5.58 9.27 13.34
CA ALA A 177 5.06 9.42 14.71
C ALA A 177 3.65 8.83 14.86
N VAL A 178 2.79 9.01 13.85
CA VAL A 178 1.42 8.47 13.81
C VAL A 178 1.44 6.94 13.64
N ARG A 179 2.39 6.42 12.84
CA ARG A 179 2.58 4.98 12.62
C ARG A 179 3.22 4.25 13.81
N ASN A 180 3.98 4.96 14.64
CA ASN A 180 4.66 4.42 15.82
C ASN A 180 3.74 4.28 17.04
N ALA A 181 2.56 4.89 17.04
CA ALA A 181 1.61 4.77 18.13
C ALA A 181 1.22 3.29 18.36
N LEU A 182 1.21 2.86 19.62
CA LEU A 182 0.91 1.48 20.01
C LEU A 182 -0.55 1.30 20.44
N SER A 183 -1.27 2.39 20.66
CA SER A 183 -2.69 2.41 20.98
C SER A 183 -3.42 3.53 20.23
N MET A 184 -4.74 3.43 20.12
CA MET A 184 -5.55 4.49 19.52
C MET A 184 -5.49 5.79 20.32
N GLU A 185 -5.34 5.71 21.65
CA GLU A 185 -5.20 6.89 22.51
C GLU A 185 -3.86 7.61 22.26
N GLU A 186 -2.74 6.87 22.21
CA GLU A 186 -1.45 7.43 21.83
C GLU A 186 -1.50 8.08 20.45
N ARG A 187 -2.18 7.42 19.51
CA ARG A 187 -2.37 7.94 18.17
C ARG A 187 -3.16 9.24 18.16
N CYS A 188 -4.21 9.35 18.96
CA CYS A 188 -4.99 10.58 19.13
C CYS A 188 -4.11 11.72 19.68
N ILE A 189 -3.30 11.46 20.70
CA ILE A 189 -2.35 12.44 21.26
C ILE A 189 -1.37 12.94 20.19
N VAL A 190 -0.86 12.04 19.35
CA VAL A 190 0.04 12.42 18.26
C VAL A 190 -0.70 13.26 17.21
N LEU A 191 -1.90 12.85 16.80
CA LEU A 191 -2.71 13.58 15.82
C LEU A 191 -3.04 15.00 16.31
N GLU A 192 -3.46 15.14 17.56
CA GLU A 192 -3.71 16.42 18.19
C GLU A 192 -2.46 17.34 18.14
N ARG A 193 -1.29 16.81 18.51
CA ARG A 193 -0.01 17.56 18.43
C ARG A 193 0.36 18.00 17.02
N LEU A 194 -0.10 17.27 16.00
CA LEU A 194 0.11 17.57 14.59
C LEU A 194 -0.94 18.53 14.03
N GLY A 195 -1.86 19.03 14.87
CA GLY A 195 -2.91 19.95 14.49
C GLY A 195 -4.02 19.26 13.69
N ALA A 196 -4.34 18.01 14.04
CA ALA A 196 -5.57 17.36 13.62
C ALA A 196 -6.79 18.10 14.18
N ILE A 197 -7.94 17.95 13.53
CA ILE A 197 -9.22 18.46 14.03
C ILE A 197 -9.93 17.37 14.83
N PHE A 198 -10.59 17.74 15.93
CA PHE A 198 -11.47 16.84 16.65
C PHE A 198 -12.91 17.00 16.16
N CYS A 199 -13.51 15.90 15.72
CA CYS A 199 -14.89 15.82 15.30
C CYS A 199 -15.68 14.97 16.30
N ARG A 200 -16.65 15.58 16.99
CA ARG A 200 -17.52 14.86 17.94
C ARG A 200 -18.42 13.83 17.24
N ASP A 201 -18.87 14.16 16.04
CA ASP A 201 -19.65 13.27 15.17
C ASP A 201 -18.97 13.19 13.82
N ILE A 202 -18.74 11.95 13.35
CA ILE A 202 -18.14 11.66 12.05
C ILE A 202 -18.97 12.24 10.90
N LYS A 203 -20.31 12.23 11.03
CA LYS A 203 -21.25 12.69 9.99
C LYS A 203 -21.23 14.20 9.79
N CYS A 204 -20.82 14.94 10.82
CA CYS A 204 -20.76 16.40 10.83
C CYS A 204 -19.34 16.94 10.61
N CYS A 205 -18.37 16.05 10.33
CA CYS A 205 -16.96 16.41 10.19
C CYS A 205 -16.68 16.89 8.77
N SER A 206 -16.27 18.15 8.61
CA SER A 206 -15.97 18.73 7.28
C SER A 206 -14.85 17.97 6.54
N ALA A 207 -13.87 17.46 7.28
CA ALA A 207 -12.77 16.65 6.75
C ALA A 207 -13.17 15.23 6.30
N LEU A 208 -14.40 14.79 6.59
CA LEU A 208 -14.90 13.44 6.30
C LEU A 208 -16.19 13.45 5.45
N THR A 209 -16.45 14.56 4.75
CA THR A 209 -17.68 14.74 3.94
C THR A 209 -17.85 13.70 2.84
N ASP A 210 -16.74 13.19 2.30
CA ASP A 210 -16.69 12.09 1.32
C ASP A 210 -17.28 10.78 1.83
N LEU A 211 -17.31 10.54 3.15
CA LEU A 211 -17.87 9.31 3.73
C LEU A 211 -19.40 9.22 3.60
N SER A 212 -20.07 10.36 3.34
CA SER A 212 -21.53 10.39 3.14
C SER A 212 -21.99 9.92 1.77
N ARG A 213 -21.04 9.56 0.89
CA ARG A 213 -21.29 9.21 -0.50
C ARG A 213 -20.64 7.90 -0.87
N GLU A 214 -21.21 7.23 -1.86
CA GLU A 214 -20.61 6.03 -2.44
C GLU A 214 -19.43 6.42 -3.36
N PRO A 215 -18.36 5.61 -3.45
CA PRO A 215 -17.18 5.96 -4.25
C PRO A 215 -17.47 6.30 -5.74
N PRO A 216 -18.39 5.62 -6.45
CA PRO A 216 -18.76 6.01 -7.81
C PRO A 216 -19.28 7.46 -7.91
N GLU A 217 -20.03 7.93 -6.92
CA GLU A 217 -20.61 9.29 -6.90
C GLU A 217 -19.52 10.38 -6.77
N LEU A 218 -18.43 10.07 -6.07
CA LEU A 218 -17.29 10.99 -5.91
C LEU A 218 -16.57 11.22 -7.25
N VAL A 219 -16.51 10.21 -8.10
CA VAL A 219 -15.91 10.32 -9.44
C VAL A 219 -16.76 11.21 -10.35
N GLU A 220 -18.07 11.02 -10.34
CA GLU A 220 -18.99 11.82 -11.15
C GLU A 220 -18.93 13.31 -10.79
N GLU A 221 -18.87 13.64 -9.50
CA GLU A 221 -18.72 15.04 -9.05
C GLU A 221 -17.35 15.62 -9.44
N GLY A 222 -16.27 14.85 -9.30
CA GLY A 222 -14.93 15.26 -9.74
C GLY A 222 -14.86 15.51 -11.24
N MET A 223 -15.52 14.67 -12.05
CA MET A 223 -15.65 14.88 -13.50
C MET A 223 -16.47 16.14 -13.82
N ARG A 224 -17.62 16.33 -13.17
CA ARG A 224 -18.48 17.51 -13.36
C ARG A 224 -17.75 18.81 -13.02
N SER A 225 -17.00 18.82 -11.93
CA SER A 225 -16.23 19.99 -11.48
C SER A 225 -15.12 20.35 -12.45
N ARG A 226 -14.38 19.35 -12.98
CA ARG A 226 -13.36 19.56 -14.02
C ARG A 226 -13.95 20.11 -15.31
N ASN A 227 -15.06 19.55 -15.79
CA ASN A 227 -15.73 20.02 -17.00
C ASN A 227 -16.20 21.47 -16.87
N TYR A 228 -16.71 21.87 -15.70
CA TYR A 228 -17.10 23.25 -15.42
C TYR A 228 -15.91 24.22 -15.42
N GLN A 229 -14.77 23.83 -14.83
CA GLN A 229 -13.55 24.64 -14.84
C GLN A 229 -13.00 24.80 -16.26
N THR A 230 -12.96 23.73 -17.06
CA THR A 230 -12.54 23.78 -18.46
C THR A 230 -13.44 24.72 -19.27
N ALA A 231 -14.76 24.67 -19.07
CA ALA A 231 -15.70 25.58 -19.76
C ALA A 231 -15.47 27.05 -19.38
N LYS A 232 -15.13 27.35 -18.12
CA LYS A 232 -14.83 28.70 -17.64
C LYS A 232 -13.49 29.25 -18.16
N HIS A 233 -12.52 28.39 -18.47
CA HIS A 233 -11.24 28.79 -19.05
C HIS A 233 -11.28 29.01 -20.57
N VAL A 234 -12.32 28.53 -21.24
CA VAL A 234 -12.51 28.66 -22.70
C VAL A 234 -13.47 29.81 -23.07
N SER A 235 -14.11 30.45 -22.08
CA SER A 235 -14.99 31.62 -22.23
C SER A 235 -14.25 32.91 -21.88
#